data_AF-A0A8B8DF01-F1
#
_entry.id   AF-A0A8B8DF01-F1
#
_cell.length_a   1.000
_cell.length_b   1.000
_cell.length_c   1.000
_cell.angle_alpha   90.00
_cell.angle_beta   90.00
_cell.angle_gamma   90.00
#
_symmetry.space_group_name_H-M   'P 1'
#
loop_
_entity.id
_entity.type
_entity.pdbx_description
1 polymer ?
#
loop_
_entity_poly.entity_id
_entity_poly.type
_entity_poly.pdbx_seq_one_letter_code
_entity_poly.pdbx_strand_id
1 'polypeptide(L)'
;MYMSVSLKTDITNLTSCRQGDAALESSCADCFCVAADRLSMRDILNIASQKEFKNLLDEDWKTRQKILEEDLSHKIDEKANQLTKLVKDLQEKLTSLDKDWNKRNEALKDDLIRRIEGIKDTLSSLGTRVEGVDGQLHFFFSEIGNLNNYIAVFFFAMIIGGITFVYKLLINRQPTFERTRHNEEKEKRPSSGEIIEKLSRKKVEMGTLIVSFDGATHQFHRGIFKAISAKSTLPVKEAVIQYFGDLLKVEPHKLVVIFVDSNARNIILENPESEIGNFKNQATDVFISLGCDVFVVYCKDKVSQNLSPDNLYNPKLHSVESHPVLRKLKEREMVLSVNTKFHPHQVSHMESCCKKIFCDMM
;
A
#
# COMPACT_ATOMS: atom_id res chain seq x y z
N MET A 1 6.86 45.18 18.29
CA MET A 1 7.87 46.18 18.71
C MET A 1 7.36 46.82 19.99
N TYR A 2 8.21 46.81 21.01
CA TYR A 2 7.91 46.90 22.44
C TYR A 2 7.28 48.22 22.92
N MET A 3 6.32 48.13 23.84
CA MET A 3 6.02 49.15 24.86
C MET A 3 5.87 48.43 26.20
N SER A 4 7.02 48.12 26.82
CA SER A 4 7.12 47.75 28.23
C SER A 4 8.23 48.58 28.89
N VAL A 5 7.97 49.88 29.08
CA VAL A 5 8.69 50.82 29.95
C VAL A 5 7.63 51.86 30.32
N SER A 6 7.07 51.95 31.53
CA SER A 6 7.74 52.48 32.72
C SER A 6 6.82 52.29 33.93
N LEU A 7 6.85 51.10 34.53
CA LEU A 7 6.31 50.84 35.87
C LEU A 7 7.51 50.64 36.82
N LYS A 8 8.33 51.68 37.01
CA LYS A 8 9.54 51.59 37.84
C LYS A 8 9.87 52.83 38.66
N THR A 9 8.96 53.80 38.80
CA THR A 9 9.27 55.06 39.49
C THR A 9 8.69 55.17 40.90
N ASP A 10 7.75 54.31 41.31
CA ASP A 10 7.02 54.52 42.58
C ASP A 10 7.47 53.65 43.77
N ILE A 11 8.51 52.82 43.63
CA ILE A 11 8.99 51.97 44.75
C ILE A 11 10.10 52.66 45.57
N THR A 12 10.71 53.74 45.06
CA THR A 12 11.87 54.38 45.72
C THR A 12 11.53 55.26 46.92
N ASN A 13 10.24 55.60 47.16
CA ASN A 13 9.83 56.51 48.23
C ASN A 13 9.28 55.83 49.50
N LEU A 14 9.31 54.49 49.59
CA LEU A 14 8.71 53.77 50.73
C LEU A 14 9.73 53.12 51.68
N THR A 15 11.02 53.41 51.57
CA THR A 15 12.07 52.71 52.35
C THR A 15 13.00 53.59 53.18
N SER A 16 12.60 54.80 53.61
CA SER A 16 13.49 55.65 54.44
C SER A 16 13.04 55.93 55.89
N CYS A 17 11.96 55.33 56.39
CA CYS A 17 11.54 55.55 57.79
C CYS A 17 11.73 54.29 58.63
N ARG A 18 12.99 53.88 58.85
CA ARG A 18 13.33 52.97 59.96
C ARG A 18 14.80 53.08 60.35
N GLN A 19 15.10 54.05 61.21
CA GLN A 19 16.19 53.95 62.19
C GLN A 19 15.87 54.93 63.32
N GLY A 20 15.70 54.39 64.53
CA GLY A 20 15.48 55.17 65.73
C GLY A 20 16.78 55.67 66.33
N ASP A 21 16.67 56.66 67.20
CA ASP A 21 17.25 56.60 68.54
C ASP A 21 16.50 57.54 69.49
N ALA A 22 16.64 57.22 70.78
CA ALA A 22 15.73 57.54 71.86
C ALA A 22 15.89 58.94 72.49
N ALA A 23 14.84 59.28 73.25
CA ALA A 23 14.76 60.23 74.37
C ALA A 23 14.76 61.75 74.04
N LEU A 24 13.60 62.38 74.18
CA LEU A 24 13.30 63.21 75.35
C LEU A 24 11.80 63.54 75.42
N GLU A 25 11.31 63.65 76.66
CA GLU A 25 9.96 64.01 77.06
C GLU A 25 9.51 65.37 76.50
N SER A 26 8.23 65.51 76.16
CA SER A 26 7.43 66.70 76.46
C SER A 26 6.00 66.55 75.93
N SER A 27 5.05 66.77 76.82
CA SER A 27 3.60 66.81 76.58
C SER A 27 3.20 67.79 75.48
N CYS A 28 2.21 67.42 74.67
CA CYS A 28 1.05 68.28 74.43
C CYS A 28 -0.09 67.46 73.81
N ALA A 29 -1.15 67.30 74.59
CA ALA A 29 -2.49 67.15 74.05
C ALA A 29 -2.87 68.42 73.27
N ASP A 30 -3.85 68.28 72.37
CA ASP A 30 -4.52 69.33 71.59
C ASP A 30 -3.83 69.80 70.29
N CYS A 31 -4.04 69.00 69.23
CA CYS A 31 -4.26 69.55 67.88
C CYS A 31 -4.97 68.53 66.96
N PHE A 32 -6.17 68.09 67.36
CA PHE A 32 -7.17 67.64 66.40
C PHE A 32 -8.04 68.85 66.07
N CYS A 33 -8.02 69.31 64.81
CA CYS A 33 -9.13 69.93 64.06
C CYS A 33 -8.66 70.91 62.96
N VAL A 34 -7.94 70.48 61.91
CA VAL A 34 -8.00 71.15 60.57
C VAL A 34 -7.60 70.19 59.43
N ALA A 35 -8.17 68.99 59.35
CA ALA A 35 -7.89 68.08 58.22
C ALA A 35 -9.10 67.33 57.65
N ALA A 36 -10.32 67.60 58.13
CA ALA A 36 -11.51 66.89 57.66
C ALA A 36 -12.12 67.48 56.37
N ASP A 37 -11.83 68.73 56.01
CA ASP A 37 -12.49 69.39 54.86
C ASP A 37 -11.73 69.31 53.52
N ARG A 38 -10.52 68.75 53.49
CA ARG A 38 -9.74 68.58 52.24
C ARG A 38 -9.79 67.18 51.62
N LEU A 39 -10.44 66.22 52.29
CA LEU A 39 -10.54 64.84 51.80
C LEU A 39 -11.72 64.63 50.82
N SER A 40 -12.75 65.46 50.86
CA SER A 40 -13.92 65.33 49.97
C SER A 40 -13.60 65.58 48.49
N MET A 41 -12.75 66.56 48.15
CA MET A 41 -12.55 66.96 46.75
C MET A 41 -11.55 66.10 45.98
N ARG A 42 -10.53 65.53 46.65
CA ARG A 42 -9.54 64.65 46.01
C ARG A 42 -10.13 63.31 45.61
N ASP A 43 -10.98 62.72 46.46
CA ASP A 43 -11.61 61.43 46.16
C ASP A 43 -12.67 61.56 45.06
N ILE A 44 -13.39 62.69 44.99
CA ILE A 44 -14.34 62.99 43.90
C ILE A 44 -13.61 63.21 42.56
N LEU A 45 -12.46 63.91 42.55
CA LEU A 45 -11.64 64.10 41.35
C LEU A 45 -10.99 62.79 40.86
N ASN A 46 -10.65 61.87 41.77
CA ASN A 46 -10.08 60.56 41.43
C ASN A 46 -11.13 59.61 40.81
N ILE A 47 -12.40 59.71 41.24
CA ILE A 47 -13.50 58.91 40.69
C ILE A 47 -13.96 59.44 39.33
N ALA A 48 -14.07 60.77 39.18
CA ALA A 48 -14.44 61.40 37.90
C ALA A 48 -13.41 61.09 36.80
N SER A 49 -12.12 61.21 37.11
CA SER A 49 -11.03 60.88 36.18
C SER A 49 -10.94 59.39 35.85
N GLN A 50 -11.22 58.48 36.80
CA GLN A 50 -11.29 57.04 36.50
C GLN A 50 -12.45 56.67 35.57
N LYS A 51 -13.63 57.29 35.76
CA LYS A 51 -14.79 57.04 34.90
C LYS A 51 -14.56 57.56 33.48
N GLU A 52 -13.94 58.73 33.36
CA GLU A 52 -13.58 59.33 32.08
C GLU A 52 -12.51 58.51 31.34
N PHE A 53 -11.49 58.02 32.06
CA PHE A 53 -10.49 57.12 31.51
C PHE A 53 -11.07 55.78 31.05
N LYS A 54 -12.00 55.20 31.82
CA LYS A 54 -12.69 53.96 31.45
C LYS A 54 -13.55 54.14 30.20
N ASN A 55 -14.22 55.28 30.06
CA ASN A 55 -15.00 55.60 28.85
C ASN A 55 -14.09 55.77 27.62
N LEU A 56 -12.93 56.42 27.77
CA LEU A 56 -11.96 56.57 26.68
C LEU A 56 -11.42 55.22 26.22
N LEU A 57 -11.12 54.31 27.15
CA LEU A 57 -10.69 52.95 26.81
C LEU A 57 -11.79 52.12 26.14
N ASP A 58 -13.05 52.27 26.57
CA ASP A 58 -14.17 51.56 25.97
C ASP A 58 -14.45 52.05 24.53
N GLU A 59 -14.36 53.35 24.29
CA GLU A 59 -14.50 53.93 22.96
C GLU A 59 -13.31 53.58 22.03
N ASP A 60 -12.06 53.59 22.53
CA ASP A 60 -10.89 53.13 21.77
C ASP A 60 -11.00 51.63 21.45
N TRP A 61 -11.45 50.82 22.40
CA TRP A 61 -11.66 49.39 22.21
C TRP A 61 -12.73 49.11 21.14
N LYS A 62 -13.89 49.78 21.20
CA LYS A 62 -14.95 49.66 20.19
C LYS A 62 -14.45 50.07 18.80
N THR A 63 -13.67 51.14 18.73
CA THR A 63 -13.10 51.62 17.46
C THR A 63 -12.15 50.57 16.86
N ARG A 64 -11.26 49.99 17.66
CA ARG A 64 -10.35 48.92 17.22
C ARG A 64 -11.10 47.66 16.81
N GLN A 65 -12.13 47.28 17.57
CA GLN A 65 -12.96 46.14 17.24
C GLN A 65 -13.62 46.32 15.87
N LYS A 66 -14.19 47.50 15.59
CA LYS A 66 -14.81 47.81 14.31
C LYS A 66 -13.80 47.75 13.14
N ILE A 67 -12.62 48.33 13.31
CA ILE A 67 -11.54 48.29 12.29
C ILE A 67 -11.13 46.83 12.02
N LEU A 68 -11.02 46.01 13.07
CA LEU A 68 -10.65 44.61 12.93
C LEU A 68 -11.74 43.79 12.22
N GLU A 69 -13.01 44.03 12.54
CA GLU A 69 -14.16 43.39 11.89
C GLU A 69 -14.22 43.73 10.39
N GLU A 70 -14.00 45.01 10.03
CA GLU A 70 -13.95 45.44 8.63
C GLU A 70 -12.77 44.81 7.85
N ASP A 71 -11.56 44.76 8.42
CA ASP A 71 -10.39 44.12 7.79
C ASP A 71 -10.57 42.60 7.63
N LEU A 72 -11.14 41.93 8.63
CA LEU A 72 -11.47 40.50 8.55
C LEU A 72 -12.53 40.23 7.48
N SER A 73 -13.60 41.03 7.43
CA SER A 73 -14.65 40.89 6.41
C SER A 73 -14.06 41.06 5.01
N HIS A 74 -13.24 42.09 4.80
CA HIS A 74 -12.60 42.32 3.50
C HIS A 74 -11.69 41.16 3.08
N LYS A 75 -10.88 40.62 4.00
CA LYS A 75 -10.01 39.47 3.71
C LYS A 75 -10.80 38.20 3.39
N ILE A 76 -11.93 37.98 4.09
CA ILE A 76 -12.82 36.85 3.83
C ILE A 76 -13.41 36.98 2.42
N ASP A 77 -13.90 38.15 2.04
CA ASP A 77 -14.47 38.40 0.71
C ASP A 77 -13.43 38.24 -0.41
N GLU A 78 -12.21 38.75 -0.20
CA GLU A 78 -11.11 38.59 -1.15
C GLU A 78 -10.79 37.10 -1.38
N LYS A 79 -10.71 36.32 -0.30
CA LYS A 79 -10.43 34.87 -0.37
C LYS A 79 -11.59 34.10 -0.97
N ALA A 80 -12.83 34.46 -0.69
CA ALA A 80 -14.02 33.87 -1.30
C ALA A 80 -14.04 34.11 -2.82
N ASN A 81 -13.67 35.30 -3.27
CA ASN A 81 -13.56 35.63 -4.69
C ASN A 81 -12.43 34.85 -5.39
N GLN A 82 -11.26 34.72 -4.74
CA GLN A 82 -10.15 33.90 -5.25
C GLN A 82 -10.57 32.42 -5.38
N LEU A 83 -11.27 31.88 -4.38
CA LEU A 83 -11.75 30.51 -4.40
C LEU A 83 -12.78 30.29 -5.51
N THR A 84 -13.73 31.21 -5.67
CA THR A 84 -14.75 31.15 -6.73
C THR A 84 -14.12 31.13 -8.13
N LYS A 85 -13.07 31.94 -8.35
CA LYS A 85 -12.32 31.94 -9.61
C LYS A 85 -11.61 30.60 -9.88
N LEU A 86 -11.01 30.00 -8.85
CA LEU A 86 -10.36 28.68 -8.96
C LEU A 86 -11.37 27.57 -9.26
N VAL A 87 -12.53 27.57 -8.59
CA VAL A 87 -13.60 26.59 -8.85
C VAL A 87 -14.06 26.68 -10.29
N LYS A 88 -14.23 27.89 -10.84
CA LYS A 88 -14.61 28.08 -12.24
C LYS A 88 -13.57 27.56 -13.22
N ASP A 89 -12.28 27.84 -13.00
CA ASP A 89 -11.18 27.33 -13.84
C ASP A 89 -11.09 25.79 -13.80
N LEU A 90 -11.29 25.19 -12.62
CA LEU A 90 -11.34 23.74 -12.47
C LEU A 90 -12.54 23.13 -13.19
N GLN A 91 -13.71 23.77 -13.12
CA GLN A 91 -14.90 23.31 -13.81
C GLN A 91 -14.73 23.36 -15.34
N GLU A 92 -14.14 24.44 -15.87
CA GLU A 92 -13.82 24.56 -17.30
C GLU A 92 -12.83 23.48 -17.74
N LYS A 93 -11.75 23.25 -16.97
CA LYS A 93 -10.78 22.17 -17.25
C LYS A 93 -11.43 20.79 -17.23
N LEU A 94 -12.29 20.51 -16.26
CA LEU A 94 -12.97 19.22 -16.15
C LEU A 94 -13.88 18.97 -17.37
N THR A 95 -14.66 19.97 -17.79
CA THR A 95 -15.50 19.84 -18.99
C THR A 95 -14.69 19.67 -20.28
N SER A 96 -13.50 20.27 -20.36
CA SER A 96 -12.60 20.08 -21.51
C SER A 96 -12.03 18.66 -21.55
N LEU A 97 -11.68 18.10 -20.38
CA LEU A 97 -11.10 16.77 -20.26
C LEU A 97 -12.16 15.69 -20.55
N ASP A 98 -13.40 15.90 -20.10
CA ASP A 98 -14.52 15.02 -20.42
C ASP A 98 -14.79 14.95 -21.93
N LYS A 99 -14.74 16.10 -22.63
CA LYS A 99 -14.85 16.14 -24.10
C LYS A 99 -13.71 15.41 -24.80
N ASP A 100 -12.47 15.59 -24.37
CA ASP A 100 -11.31 14.91 -24.98
C ASP A 100 -11.37 13.39 -24.73
N TRP A 101 -11.78 12.99 -23.53
CA TRP A 101 -11.99 11.58 -23.16
C TRP A 101 -13.03 10.92 -24.06
N ASN A 102 -14.21 11.53 -24.21
CA ASN A 102 -15.28 11.01 -25.07
C ASN A 102 -14.82 10.88 -26.53
N LYS A 103 -14.06 11.85 -27.03
CA LYS A 103 -13.49 11.79 -28.40
C LYS A 103 -12.49 10.64 -28.57
N ARG A 104 -11.60 10.42 -27.60
CA ARG A 104 -10.64 9.30 -27.65
C ARG A 104 -11.34 7.96 -27.53
N ASN A 105 -12.39 7.87 -26.72
CA ASN A 105 -13.14 6.63 -26.52
C ASN A 105 -13.88 6.20 -27.80
N GLU A 106 -14.54 7.14 -28.50
CA GLU A 106 -15.16 6.83 -29.81
C GLU A 106 -14.11 6.43 -30.85
N ALA A 107 -12.97 7.13 -30.93
CA ALA A 107 -11.89 6.76 -31.85
C ALA A 107 -11.32 5.35 -31.57
N LEU A 108 -11.22 4.97 -30.29
CA LEU A 108 -10.74 3.65 -29.88
C LEU A 108 -11.77 2.57 -30.21
N LYS A 109 -13.06 2.85 -30.00
CA LYS A 109 -14.16 1.97 -30.38
C LYS A 109 -14.18 1.71 -31.89
N ASP A 110 -13.99 2.74 -32.70
CA ASP A 110 -13.92 2.61 -34.16
C ASP A 110 -12.72 1.78 -34.63
N ASP A 111 -11.52 1.97 -34.06
CA ASP A 111 -10.35 1.13 -34.41
C ASP A 111 -10.56 -0.33 -34.00
N LEU A 112 -11.22 -0.56 -32.86
CA LEU A 112 -11.51 -1.91 -32.38
C LEU A 112 -12.51 -2.65 -33.28
N ILE A 113 -13.58 -1.96 -33.71
CA ILE A 113 -14.54 -2.49 -34.70
C ILE A 113 -13.82 -2.83 -36.01
N ARG A 114 -12.95 -1.94 -36.50
CA ARG A 114 -12.19 -2.17 -37.74
C ARG A 114 -11.27 -3.38 -37.64
N ARG A 115 -10.61 -3.59 -36.50
CA ARG A 115 -9.76 -4.77 -36.26
C ARG A 115 -10.57 -6.06 -36.20
N ILE A 116 -11.74 -6.04 -35.56
CA ILE A 116 -12.63 -7.20 -35.49
C ILE A 116 -13.09 -7.59 -36.90
N GLU A 117 -13.50 -6.64 -37.74
CA GLU A 117 -13.91 -6.95 -39.10
C GLU A 117 -12.74 -7.49 -39.93
N GLY A 118 -11.54 -6.91 -39.79
CA GLY A 118 -10.35 -7.45 -40.45
C GLY A 118 -10.02 -8.89 -40.02
N ILE A 119 -10.16 -9.23 -38.74
CA ILE A 119 -9.98 -10.60 -38.25
C ILE A 119 -11.03 -11.52 -38.86
N LYS A 120 -12.30 -11.11 -38.88
CA LYS A 120 -13.40 -11.88 -39.46
C LYS A 120 -13.15 -12.18 -40.94
N ASP A 121 -12.72 -11.19 -41.73
CA ASP A 121 -12.37 -11.38 -43.14
C ASP A 121 -11.22 -12.39 -43.32
N THR A 122 -10.17 -12.29 -42.49
CA THR A 122 -9.07 -13.26 -42.53
C THR A 122 -9.54 -14.68 -42.18
N LEU A 123 -10.46 -14.82 -41.23
CA LEU A 123 -10.99 -16.10 -40.78
C LEU A 123 -11.91 -16.72 -41.83
N SER A 124 -12.74 -15.91 -42.49
CA SER A 124 -13.53 -16.33 -43.67
C SER A 124 -12.63 -16.78 -44.82
N SER A 125 -11.55 -16.06 -45.11
CA SER A 125 -10.57 -16.48 -46.13
C SER A 125 -9.81 -17.76 -45.78
N LEU A 126 -9.61 -18.02 -44.49
CA LEU A 126 -8.99 -19.25 -44.01
C LEU A 126 -9.96 -20.43 -44.12
N GLY A 127 -11.24 -20.22 -43.77
CA GLY A 127 -12.29 -21.22 -43.89
C GLY A 127 -12.45 -21.73 -45.33
N THR A 128 -12.49 -20.83 -46.31
CA THR A 128 -12.58 -21.23 -47.73
C THR A 128 -11.32 -21.92 -48.24
N ARG A 129 -10.13 -21.58 -47.72
CA ARG A 129 -8.89 -22.30 -48.02
C ARG A 129 -8.86 -23.70 -47.40
N VAL A 130 -9.43 -23.89 -46.22
CA VAL A 130 -9.53 -25.20 -45.56
C VAL A 130 -10.52 -26.11 -46.29
N GLU A 131 -11.68 -25.61 -46.72
CA GLU A 131 -12.63 -26.37 -47.56
C GLU A 131 -12.00 -26.81 -48.89
N GLY A 132 -11.16 -25.97 -49.51
CA GLY A 132 -10.41 -26.33 -50.72
C GLY A 132 -9.37 -27.44 -50.47
N VAL A 133 -8.82 -27.53 -49.26
CA VAL A 133 -7.84 -28.57 -48.86
C VAL A 133 -8.55 -29.89 -48.54
N ASP A 134 -9.75 -29.88 -47.96
CA ASP A 134 -10.55 -31.10 -47.74
C ASP A 134 -10.92 -31.81 -49.05
N GLY A 135 -11.19 -31.05 -50.12
CA GLY A 135 -11.41 -31.60 -51.46
C GLY A 135 -10.17 -32.30 -52.05
N GLN A 136 -8.95 -31.78 -51.77
CA GLN A 136 -7.70 -32.45 -52.15
C GLN A 136 -7.39 -33.65 -51.25
N LEU A 137 -7.70 -33.57 -49.95
CA LEU A 137 -7.49 -34.66 -48.99
C LEU A 137 -8.32 -35.89 -49.37
N HIS A 138 -9.56 -35.72 -49.82
CA HIS A 138 -10.41 -36.84 -50.25
C HIS A 138 -9.85 -37.57 -51.48
N PHE A 139 -9.17 -36.85 -52.39
CA PHE A 139 -8.44 -37.43 -53.52
C PHE A 139 -7.22 -38.23 -53.04
N PHE A 140 -6.44 -37.69 -52.09
CA PHE A 140 -5.30 -38.41 -51.49
C PHE A 140 -5.73 -39.63 -50.67
N PHE A 141 -6.86 -39.58 -49.95
CA PHE A 141 -7.36 -40.73 -49.17
C PHE A 141 -7.92 -41.86 -50.04
N SER A 142 -8.49 -41.55 -51.20
CA SER A 142 -8.91 -42.55 -52.20
C SER A 142 -7.71 -43.35 -52.76
N GLU A 143 -6.57 -42.68 -52.97
CA GLU A 143 -5.34 -43.31 -53.46
C GLU A 143 -4.63 -44.13 -52.36
N ILE A 144 -4.66 -43.66 -51.09
CA ILE A 144 -4.02 -44.31 -49.95
C ILE A 144 -4.75 -45.61 -49.53
N GLY A 145 -6.05 -45.76 -49.80
CA GLY A 145 -6.84 -46.94 -49.42
C GLY A 145 -6.25 -48.29 -49.88
N ASN A 146 -5.56 -48.32 -51.03
CA ASN A 146 -4.90 -49.54 -51.54
C ASN A 146 -3.49 -49.78 -50.94
N LEU A 147 -2.78 -48.72 -50.56
CA LEU A 147 -1.45 -48.80 -49.92
C LEU A 147 -1.55 -49.09 -48.42
N ASN A 148 -2.65 -48.67 -47.78
CA ASN A 148 -2.85 -48.79 -46.35
C ASN A 148 -2.99 -50.25 -45.89
N ASN A 149 -3.52 -51.14 -46.74
CA ASN A 149 -3.62 -52.57 -46.42
C ASN A 149 -2.23 -53.24 -46.31
N TYR A 150 -1.28 -52.88 -47.18
CA TYR A 150 0.07 -53.42 -47.14
C TYR A 150 0.88 -52.87 -45.96
N ILE A 151 0.73 -51.56 -45.68
CA ILE A 151 1.40 -50.89 -44.57
C ILE A 151 0.83 -51.38 -43.23
N ALA A 152 -0.48 -51.54 -43.10
CA ALA A 152 -1.12 -52.08 -41.90
C ALA A 152 -0.64 -53.51 -41.60
N VAL A 153 -0.57 -54.40 -42.60
CA VAL A 153 -0.05 -55.77 -42.42
C VAL A 153 1.41 -55.77 -41.95
N PHE A 154 2.24 -54.88 -42.49
CA PHE A 154 3.63 -54.73 -42.06
C PHE A 154 3.76 -54.23 -40.61
N PHE A 155 2.96 -53.23 -40.23
CA PHE A 155 2.93 -52.74 -38.84
C PHE A 155 2.37 -53.79 -37.87
N PHE A 156 1.35 -54.56 -38.26
CA PHE A 156 0.84 -55.67 -37.45
C PHE A 156 1.90 -56.76 -37.24
N ALA A 157 2.67 -57.11 -38.27
CA ALA A 157 3.77 -58.07 -38.13
C ALA A 157 4.89 -57.56 -37.21
N MET A 158 5.26 -56.28 -37.30
CA MET A 158 6.23 -55.65 -36.38
C MET A 158 5.73 -55.57 -34.94
N ILE A 159 4.45 -55.28 -34.73
CA ILE A 159 3.84 -55.26 -33.40
C ILE A 159 3.81 -56.67 -32.81
N ILE A 160 3.43 -57.69 -33.59
CA ILE A 160 3.42 -59.09 -33.12
C ILE A 160 4.85 -59.56 -32.80
N GLY A 161 5.85 -59.22 -33.63
CA GLY A 161 7.27 -59.51 -33.39
C GLY A 161 7.85 -58.78 -32.18
N GLY A 162 7.49 -57.50 -32.00
CA GLY A 162 7.86 -56.70 -30.84
C GLY A 162 7.24 -57.22 -29.55
N ILE A 163 5.96 -57.58 -29.58
CA ILE A 163 5.26 -58.17 -28.44
C ILE A 163 5.89 -59.53 -28.09
N THR A 164 6.19 -60.41 -29.04
CA THR A 164 6.87 -61.68 -28.74
C THR A 164 8.27 -61.49 -28.17
N PHE A 165 9.02 -60.51 -28.66
CA PHE A 165 10.34 -60.16 -28.12
C PHE A 165 10.26 -59.62 -26.68
N VAL A 166 9.31 -58.71 -26.42
CA VAL A 166 9.07 -58.11 -25.10
C VAL A 166 8.50 -59.13 -24.12
N TYR A 167 7.62 -60.05 -24.56
CA TYR A 167 7.09 -61.12 -23.72
C TYR A 167 8.21 -62.10 -23.29
N LYS A 168 9.16 -62.37 -24.19
CA LYS A 168 10.37 -63.15 -23.88
C LYS A 168 11.32 -62.42 -22.92
N LEU A 169 11.33 -61.09 -22.95
CA LEU A 169 12.12 -60.24 -22.04
C LEU A 169 11.46 -60.08 -20.65
N LEU A 170 10.13 -60.02 -20.59
CA LEU A 170 9.35 -59.73 -19.38
C LEU A 170 9.09 -60.94 -18.48
N ILE A 171 9.20 -62.19 -18.99
CA ILE A 171 9.22 -63.38 -18.12
C ILE A 171 10.45 -63.41 -17.20
N ASN A 172 11.47 -62.57 -17.47
CA ASN A 172 12.71 -62.52 -16.68
C ASN A 172 12.78 -61.39 -15.64
N ARG A 173 11.78 -60.50 -15.53
CA ARG A 173 11.73 -59.48 -14.46
C ARG A 173 10.30 -59.07 -14.09
N GLN A 174 9.93 -59.32 -12.83
CA GLN A 174 8.71 -58.81 -12.19
C GLN A 174 8.78 -57.29 -11.87
N PRO A 175 7.62 -56.61 -11.70
CA PRO A 175 7.36 -55.19 -12.02
C PRO A 175 7.18 -54.33 -10.74
N THR A 176 6.91 -53.00 -10.74
CA THR A 176 5.72 -52.27 -11.21
C THR A 176 5.90 -50.74 -11.02
N PHE A 177 5.35 -49.90 -11.91
CA PHE A 177 4.78 -48.59 -11.51
C PHE A 177 3.71 -48.11 -12.51
N GLU A 178 2.49 -47.94 -12.00
CA GLU A 178 1.29 -47.47 -12.69
C GLU A 178 1.21 -45.93 -12.65
N ARG A 179 0.76 -45.30 -13.75
CA ARG A 179 0.50 -43.86 -13.83
C ARG A 179 -0.92 -43.62 -14.35
N THR A 180 -1.81 -43.21 -13.46
CA THR A 180 -3.22 -42.90 -13.75
C THR A 180 -3.37 -41.51 -14.38
N ARG A 181 -4.13 -41.42 -15.48
CA ARG A 181 -4.64 -40.18 -16.09
C ARG A 181 -5.88 -39.71 -15.31
N HIS A 182 -5.98 -38.42 -14.98
CA HIS A 182 -7.18 -37.82 -14.41
C HIS A 182 -7.95 -36.99 -15.46
N ASN A 183 -9.28 -37.18 -15.45
CA ASN A 183 -10.31 -36.45 -16.19
C ASN A 183 -10.44 -34.99 -15.70
N GLU A 184 -10.69 -34.08 -16.63
CA GLU A 184 -11.08 -32.69 -16.37
C GLU A 184 -12.58 -32.60 -16.02
N GLU A 185 -12.91 -32.66 -14.73
CA GLU A 185 -14.16 -32.07 -14.23
C GLU A 185 -13.94 -30.58 -13.97
N LYS A 186 -14.87 -29.73 -14.41
CA LYS A 186 -14.88 -28.29 -14.12
C LYS A 186 -15.07 -28.05 -12.62
N GLU A 187 -13.99 -28.13 -11.85
CA GLU A 187 -14.00 -27.74 -10.44
C GLU A 187 -14.35 -26.25 -10.31
N LYS A 188 -15.41 -25.99 -9.55
CA LYS A 188 -15.81 -24.64 -9.12
C LYS A 188 -14.63 -24.03 -8.34
N ARG A 189 -14.07 -22.92 -8.83
CA ARG A 189 -12.96 -22.24 -8.15
C ARG A 189 -13.41 -21.81 -6.75
N PRO A 190 -12.69 -22.20 -5.69
CA PRO A 190 -13.04 -21.83 -4.32
C PRO A 190 -12.93 -20.32 -4.14
N SER A 191 -13.87 -19.73 -3.40
CA SER A 191 -13.83 -18.30 -3.06
C SER A 191 -12.78 -18.02 -1.98
N SER A 192 -12.32 -16.77 -1.85
CA SER A 192 -11.36 -16.39 -0.81
C SER A 192 -11.87 -16.69 0.60
N GLY A 193 -13.17 -16.51 0.84
CA GLY A 193 -13.81 -16.85 2.11
C GLY A 193 -13.72 -18.34 2.45
N GLU A 194 -13.98 -19.21 1.47
CA GLU A 194 -13.86 -20.68 1.65
C GLU A 194 -12.42 -21.10 1.94
N ILE A 195 -11.44 -20.47 1.29
CA ILE A 195 -10.02 -20.75 1.56
C ILE A 195 -9.63 -20.28 2.96
N ILE A 196 -10.00 -19.05 3.34
CA ILE A 196 -9.71 -18.52 4.68
C ILE A 196 -10.34 -19.42 5.75
N GLU A 197 -11.58 -19.84 5.57
CA GLU A 197 -12.26 -20.74 6.51
C GLU A 197 -11.56 -22.10 6.62
N LYS A 198 -11.12 -22.68 5.50
CA LYS A 198 -10.39 -23.94 5.52
C LYS A 198 -9.00 -23.80 6.14
N LEU A 199 -8.31 -22.69 5.91
CA LEU A 199 -6.97 -22.43 6.43
C LEU A 199 -6.97 -22.01 7.90
N SER A 200 -7.99 -21.29 8.35
CA SER A 200 -8.11 -20.91 9.78
C SER A 200 -8.26 -22.13 10.68
N ARG A 201 -8.86 -23.22 10.16
CA ARG A 201 -8.92 -24.53 10.84
C ARG A 201 -7.56 -25.19 11.01
N LYS A 202 -6.53 -24.84 10.22
CA LYS A 202 -5.21 -25.49 10.25
C LYS A 202 -4.29 -25.02 11.39
N LYS A 203 -4.70 -24.00 12.18
CA LYS A 203 -3.86 -23.31 13.18
C LYS A 203 -2.61 -22.68 12.55
N VAL A 204 -2.32 -21.42 12.89
CA VAL A 204 -1.10 -20.75 12.44
C VAL A 204 0.09 -21.33 13.21
N GLU A 205 1.08 -21.86 12.49
CA GLU A 205 2.28 -22.45 13.07
C GLU A 205 3.35 -21.41 13.42
N MET A 206 4.18 -21.72 14.41
CA MET A 206 5.31 -20.88 14.78
C MET A 206 6.48 -21.12 13.82
N GLY A 207 6.77 -20.13 12.99
CA GLY A 207 7.90 -20.17 12.07
C GLY A 207 7.72 -19.21 10.90
N THR A 208 8.44 -19.48 9.81
CA THR A 208 8.40 -18.66 8.60
C THR A 208 7.94 -19.45 7.39
N LEU A 209 7.03 -18.87 6.61
CA LEU A 209 6.63 -19.39 5.30
C LEU A 209 7.16 -18.48 4.19
N ILE A 210 7.96 -19.04 3.28
CA ILE A 210 8.38 -18.38 2.04
C ILE A 210 7.35 -18.69 0.96
N VAL A 211 6.75 -17.65 0.39
CA VAL A 211 5.77 -17.77 -0.70
C VAL A 211 6.37 -17.26 -2.00
N SER A 212 6.29 -18.06 -3.05
CA SER A 212 6.66 -17.71 -4.43
C SER A 212 5.48 -17.95 -5.36
N PHE A 213 5.34 -17.14 -6.41
CA PHE A 213 4.26 -17.31 -7.40
C PHE A 213 4.70 -18.01 -8.69
N ASP A 214 6.01 -18.20 -8.87
CA ASP A 214 6.58 -18.91 -10.00
C ASP A 214 7.58 -19.96 -9.50
N GLY A 215 7.43 -21.19 -9.99
CA GLY A 215 8.33 -22.30 -9.67
C GLY A 215 9.74 -22.09 -10.22
N ALA A 216 9.88 -21.36 -11.32
CA ALA A 216 11.18 -21.08 -11.93
C ALA A 216 12.04 -20.13 -11.07
N THR A 217 11.40 -19.23 -10.31
CA THR A 217 12.08 -18.21 -9.50
C THR A 217 12.16 -18.57 -8.02
N HIS A 218 11.48 -19.65 -7.62
CA HIS A 218 11.44 -20.12 -6.23
C HIS A 218 12.82 -20.35 -5.60
N GLN A 219 13.75 -21.01 -6.31
CA GLN A 219 15.12 -21.24 -5.79
C GLN A 219 15.88 -19.92 -5.57
N PHE A 220 15.61 -18.92 -6.40
CA PHE A 220 16.18 -17.59 -6.24
C PHE A 220 15.62 -16.87 -5.00
N HIS A 221 14.31 -16.93 -4.77
CA HIS A 221 13.67 -16.39 -3.55
C HIS A 221 14.20 -17.06 -2.28
N ARG A 222 14.33 -18.39 -2.30
CA ARG A 222 14.95 -19.16 -1.23
C ARG A 222 16.39 -18.69 -0.96
N GLY A 223 17.17 -18.49 -2.03
CA GLY A 223 18.53 -17.96 -1.95
C GLY A 223 18.60 -16.59 -1.28
N ILE A 224 17.68 -15.69 -1.61
CA ILE A 224 17.55 -14.37 -0.97
C ILE A 224 17.25 -14.50 0.52
N PHE A 225 16.26 -15.31 0.89
CA PHE A 225 15.84 -15.46 2.29
C PHE A 225 16.88 -16.16 3.17
N LYS A 226 17.69 -17.07 2.59
CA LYS A 226 18.74 -17.81 3.32
C LYS A 226 19.73 -16.89 4.06
N ALA A 227 19.95 -15.68 3.55
CA ALA A 227 20.80 -14.68 4.22
C ALA A 227 20.28 -14.26 5.59
N ILE A 228 18.96 -14.30 5.80
CA ILE A 228 18.28 -13.93 7.06
C ILE A 228 18.12 -15.16 7.95
N SER A 229 17.71 -16.29 7.35
CA SER A 229 17.39 -17.49 8.14
C SER A 229 18.59 -18.15 8.80
N ALA A 230 19.82 -17.85 8.37
CA ALA A 230 21.04 -18.43 8.95
C ALA A 230 21.18 -18.24 10.48
N LYS A 231 20.45 -17.28 11.06
CA LYS A 231 20.46 -17.00 12.51
C LYS A 231 19.19 -17.43 13.26
N SER A 232 18.18 -17.97 12.57
CA SER A 232 16.92 -18.39 13.17
C SER A 232 16.90 -19.90 13.42
N THR A 233 16.42 -20.32 14.59
CA THR A 233 16.17 -21.74 14.93
C THR A 233 14.76 -22.19 14.57
N LEU A 234 13.88 -21.26 14.16
CA LEU A 234 12.49 -21.55 13.84
C LEU A 234 12.36 -22.25 12.47
N PRO A 235 11.33 -23.10 12.30
CA PRO A 235 11.12 -23.80 11.05
C PRO A 235 10.84 -22.81 9.92
N VAL A 236 11.43 -23.09 8.75
CA VAL A 236 11.18 -22.38 7.51
C VAL A 236 10.52 -23.35 6.54
N LYS A 237 9.31 -23.02 6.11
CA LYS A 237 8.57 -23.74 5.07
C LYS A 237 8.56 -22.92 3.78
N GLU A 238 8.39 -23.63 2.67
CA GLU A 238 8.46 -23.08 1.33
C GLU A 238 7.20 -23.49 0.57
N ALA A 239 6.54 -22.54 -0.08
CA ALA A 239 5.36 -22.77 -0.90
C ALA A 239 5.45 -22.04 -2.24
N VAL A 240 5.16 -22.76 -3.32
CA VAL A 240 4.95 -22.19 -4.65
C VAL A 240 3.45 -22.21 -4.92
N ILE A 241 2.86 -21.03 -5.11
CA ILE A 241 1.42 -20.85 -5.29
C ILE A 241 1.21 -20.36 -6.71
N GLN A 242 0.85 -21.26 -7.64
CA GLN A 242 0.64 -20.92 -9.05
C GLN A 242 -0.82 -20.58 -9.32
N TYR A 243 -1.72 -21.20 -8.55
CA TYR A 243 -3.15 -21.01 -8.65
C TYR A 243 -3.77 -20.78 -7.27
N PHE A 244 -4.94 -20.15 -7.24
CA PHE A 244 -5.63 -19.85 -5.97
C PHE A 244 -5.91 -21.10 -5.13
N GLY A 245 -6.19 -22.24 -5.76
CA GLY A 245 -6.39 -23.51 -5.07
C GLY A 245 -5.14 -24.06 -4.35
N ASP A 246 -3.94 -23.65 -4.74
CA ASP A 246 -2.71 -24.09 -4.08
C ASP A 246 -2.60 -23.57 -2.64
N LEU A 247 -3.28 -22.46 -2.32
CA LEU A 247 -3.37 -21.96 -0.94
C LEU A 247 -3.91 -23.01 0.03
N LEU A 248 -4.82 -23.89 -0.42
CA LEU A 248 -5.38 -24.96 0.42
C LEU A 248 -4.34 -26.00 0.84
N LYS A 249 -3.22 -26.11 0.12
CA LYS A 249 -2.12 -27.03 0.42
C LYS A 249 -1.10 -26.40 1.39
N VAL A 250 -1.18 -25.09 1.60
CA VAL A 250 -0.25 -24.35 2.46
C VAL A 250 -0.61 -24.52 3.94
N GLU A 251 0.41 -24.56 4.78
CA GLU A 251 0.33 -24.45 6.24
C GLU A 251 0.68 -23.00 6.62
N PRO A 252 -0.27 -22.22 7.18
CA PRO A 252 0.00 -20.83 7.55
C PRO A 252 1.04 -20.75 8.66
N HIS A 253 2.02 -19.87 8.51
CA HIS A 253 3.03 -19.61 9.54
C HIS A 253 2.92 -18.19 10.04
N LYS A 254 3.35 -17.96 11.29
CA LYS A 254 3.24 -16.65 11.93
C LYS A 254 3.91 -15.53 11.12
N LEU A 255 5.10 -15.81 10.56
CA LEU A 255 5.74 -14.92 9.59
C LEU A 255 5.55 -15.47 8.17
N VAL A 256 5.07 -14.65 7.26
CA VAL A 256 4.97 -15.00 5.83
C VAL A 256 5.78 -13.99 5.03
N VAL A 257 6.69 -14.48 4.18
CA VAL A 257 7.49 -13.65 3.29
C VAL A 257 7.10 -13.96 1.84
N ILE A 258 6.37 -13.03 1.24
CA ILE A 258 5.85 -13.14 -0.12
C ILE A 258 6.85 -12.50 -1.08
N PHE A 259 7.42 -13.32 -1.96
CA PHE A 259 8.34 -12.87 -2.98
C PHE A 259 7.60 -12.62 -4.30
N VAL A 260 7.80 -11.42 -4.86
CA VAL A 260 7.23 -11.01 -6.14
C VAL A 260 8.35 -10.59 -7.09
N ASP A 261 8.45 -11.24 -8.23
CA ASP A 261 9.42 -10.87 -9.26
C ASP A 261 9.11 -9.54 -9.96
N SER A 262 10.17 -8.82 -10.33
CA SER A 262 10.05 -7.61 -11.13
C SER A 262 9.40 -7.86 -12.48
N ASN A 263 8.62 -6.91 -12.95
CA ASN A 263 7.97 -6.97 -14.25
C ASN A 263 8.00 -5.59 -14.93
N ALA A 264 7.77 -5.56 -16.24
CA ALA A 264 7.83 -4.34 -17.03
C ALA A 264 6.84 -3.24 -16.58
N ARG A 265 5.80 -3.62 -15.84
CA ARG A 265 4.76 -2.70 -15.33
C ARG A 265 5.01 -2.24 -13.89
N ASN A 266 6.09 -2.70 -13.25
CA ASN A 266 6.40 -2.44 -11.84
C ASN A 266 5.27 -2.80 -10.86
N ILE A 267 4.45 -3.80 -11.20
CA ILE A 267 3.33 -4.22 -10.36
C ILE A 267 3.81 -5.18 -9.30
N ILE A 268 3.70 -4.79 -8.02
CA ILE A 268 4.02 -5.66 -6.88
C ILE A 268 2.81 -6.56 -6.60
N LEU A 269 1.71 -5.97 -6.12
CA LEU A 269 0.41 -6.60 -6.00
C LEU A 269 -0.55 -5.93 -6.99
N GLU A 270 -1.39 -6.72 -7.65
CA GLU A 270 -2.36 -6.19 -8.59
C GLU A 270 -3.49 -5.46 -7.85
N ASN A 271 -3.79 -4.23 -8.25
CA ASN A 271 -4.95 -3.51 -7.74
C ASN A 271 -6.20 -4.01 -8.48
N PRO A 272 -7.22 -4.52 -7.76
CA PRO A 272 -8.43 -5.06 -8.37
C PRO A 272 -9.19 -4.04 -9.24
N GLU A 273 -8.98 -2.74 -9.04
CA GLU A 273 -9.63 -1.68 -9.82
C GLU A 273 -8.91 -1.38 -11.15
N SER A 274 -7.62 -1.70 -11.28
CA SER A 274 -6.78 -1.29 -12.41
C SER A 274 -6.09 -2.43 -13.16
N GLU A 275 -5.98 -3.61 -12.57
CA GLU A 275 -5.28 -4.75 -13.15
C GLU A 275 -6.21 -5.96 -13.40
N ILE A 276 -6.02 -6.63 -14.53
CA ILE A 276 -6.70 -7.88 -14.84
C ILE A 276 -6.01 -9.01 -14.08
N GLY A 277 -6.77 -9.67 -13.20
CA GLY A 277 -6.26 -10.67 -12.29
C GLY A 277 -5.66 -10.03 -11.04
N ASN A 278 -6.01 -10.55 -9.87
CA ASN A 278 -5.58 -10.04 -8.57
C ASN A 278 -5.08 -11.14 -7.65
N PHE A 279 -4.50 -12.18 -8.25
CA PHE A 279 -4.15 -13.40 -7.52
C PHE A 279 -3.11 -13.17 -6.43
N LYS A 280 -2.04 -12.39 -6.68
CA LYS A 280 -1.03 -12.12 -5.66
C LYS A 280 -1.61 -11.29 -4.52
N ASN A 281 -2.45 -10.31 -4.87
CA ASN A 281 -3.17 -9.53 -3.85
C ASN A 281 -4.11 -10.42 -3.02
N GLN A 282 -4.93 -11.27 -3.65
CA GLN A 282 -5.83 -12.17 -2.93
C GLN A 282 -5.07 -13.14 -2.01
N ALA A 283 -3.96 -13.73 -2.48
CA ALA A 283 -3.13 -14.59 -1.64
C ALA A 283 -2.57 -13.84 -0.43
N THR A 284 -2.14 -12.58 -0.63
CA THR A 284 -1.67 -11.70 0.45
C THR A 284 -2.78 -11.42 1.47
N ASP A 285 -3.98 -11.07 1.01
CA ASP A 285 -5.15 -10.80 1.86
C ASP A 285 -5.57 -12.02 2.70
N VAL A 286 -5.45 -13.23 2.14
CA VAL A 286 -5.70 -14.49 2.85
C VAL A 286 -4.73 -14.61 4.05
N PHE A 287 -3.42 -14.43 3.86
CA PHE A 287 -2.46 -14.54 4.97
C PHE A 287 -2.66 -13.45 6.03
N ILE A 288 -2.96 -12.21 5.62
CA ILE A 288 -3.26 -11.12 6.55
C ILE A 288 -4.50 -11.45 7.39
N SER A 289 -5.55 -12.00 6.74
CA SER A 289 -6.81 -12.37 7.39
C SER A 289 -6.66 -13.55 8.36
N LEU A 290 -5.64 -14.41 8.16
CA LEU A 290 -5.26 -15.47 9.09
C LEU A 290 -4.46 -14.95 10.30
N GLY A 291 -4.16 -13.65 10.38
CA GLY A 291 -3.38 -13.06 11.47
C GLY A 291 -1.87 -13.28 11.35
N CYS A 292 -1.39 -13.60 10.14
CA CYS A 292 0.03 -13.72 9.85
C CYS A 292 0.66 -12.32 9.70
N ASP A 293 1.93 -12.20 10.10
CA ASP A 293 2.75 -11.03 9.82
C ASP A 293 3.38 -11.21 8.44
N VAL A 294 2.98 -10.36 7.48
CA VAL A 294 3.30 -10.54 6.07
C VAL A 294 4.32 -9.51 5.60
N PHE A 295 5.49 -9.97 5.17
CA PHE A 295 6.42 -9.18 4.36
C PHE A 295 6.14 -9.38 2.88
N VAL A 296 6.17 -8.29 2.11
CA VAL A 296 6.16 -8.34 0.64
C VAL A 296 7.50 -7.87 0.11
N VAL A 297 8.19 -8.74 -0.63
CA VAL A 297 9.54 -8.49 -1.15
C VAL A 297 9.51 -8.45 -2.67
N TYR A 298 9.68 -7.27 -3.24
CA TYR A 298 9.79 -7.06 -4.68
C TYR A 298 11.22 -7.34 -5.16
N CYS A 299 11.41 -8.34 -6.01
CA CYS A 299 12.72 -8.88 -6.35
C CYS A 299 13.13 -8.56 -7.79
N LYS A 300 14.43 -8.68 -8.09
CA LYS A 300 15.03 -8.36 -9.40
C LYS A 300 14.84 -6.89 -9.81
N ASP A 301 14.53 -6.02 -8.86
CA ASP A 301 14.52 -4.58 -9.08
C ASP A 301 15.96 -4.07 -9.12
N LYS A 302 16.44 -3.75 -10.33
CA LYS A 302 17.80 -3.25 -10.57
C LYS A 302 18.09 -1.98 -9.77
N VAL A 303 17.09 -1.12 -9.56
CA VAL A 303 17.27 0.14 -8.83
C VAL A 303 17.56 -0.12 -7.35
N SER A 304 17.02 -1.21 -6.80
CA SER A 304 17.25 -1.62 -5.40
C SER A 304 18.66 -2.15 -5.15
N GLN A 305 19.51 -2.29 -6.17
CA GLN A 305 20.91 -2.67 -5.99
C GLN A 305 21.69 -1.63 -5.19
N ASN A 306 21.35 -0.34 -5.33
CA ASN A 306 22.01 0.77 -4.63
C ASN A 306 21.00 1.52 -3.75
N LEU A 307 20.24 0.78 -2.96
CA LEU A 307 19.21 1.32 -2.10
C LEU A 307 19.84 2.11 -0.94
N SER A 308 19.34 3.32 -0.66
CA SER A 308 19.78 4.09 0.51
C SER A 308 19.52 3.32 1.80
N PRO A 309 20.38 3.42 2.83
CA PRO A 309 20.14 2.81 4.15
C PRO A 309 18.80 3.24 4.79
N ASP A 310 18.32 4.44 4.46
CA ASP A 310 17.05 4.98 4.98
C ASP A 310 15.81 4.40 4.30
N ASN A 311 15.98 3.63 3.23
CA ASN A 311 14.89 3.08 2.44
C ASN A 311 14.86 1.56 2.52
N LEU A 312 13.68 1.00 2.79
CA LEU A 312 13.41 -0.44 2.75
C LEU A 312 13.03 -0.91 1.34
N TYR A 313 12.51 -0.02 0.51
CA TYR A 313 12.14 -0.29 -0.88
C TYR A 313 12.51 0.89 -1.80
N ASN A 314 12.60 0.63 -3.10
CA ASN A 314 12.88 1.62 -4.13
C ASN A 314 11.76 2.69 -4.17
N PRO A 315 12.06 3.98 -3.90
CA PRO A 315 11.05 5.04 -3.88
C PRO A 315 10.33 5.27 -5.21
N LYS A 316 10.84 4.74 -6.33
CA LYS A 316 10.18 4.80 -7.64
C LYS A 316 9.01 3.82 -7.78
N LEU A 317 8.83 2.90 -6.83
CA LEU A 317 7.70 1.97 -6.77
C LEU A 317 6.45 2.69 -6.22
N HIS A 318 5.88 3.58 -7.03
CA HIS A 318 4.72 4.40 -6.63
C HIS A 318 3.50 3.58 -6.19
N SER A 319 3.38 2.32 -6.64
CA SER A 319 2.33 1.41 -6.20
C SER A 319 2.34 1.15 -4.69
N VAL A 320 3.49 1.31 -4.02
CA VAL A 320 3.57 1.15 -2.56
C VAL A 320 2.76 2.23 -1.83
N GLU A 321 2.65 3.43 -2.40
CA GLU A 321 1.88 4.54 -1.82
C GLU A 321 0.39 4.47 -2.17
N SER A 322 0.06 3.99 -3.38
CA SER A 322 -1.32 4.02 -3.90
C SER A 322 -2.10 2.73 -3.64
N HIS A 323 -1.44 1.57 -3.57
CA HIS A 323 -2.13 0.29 -3.42
C HIS A 323 -2.56 0.08 -1.96
N PRO A 324 -3.85 -0.21 -1.67
CA PRO A 324 -4.38 -0.26 -0.29
C PRO A 324 -3.63 -1.23 0.64
N VAL A 325 -3.36 -2.46 0.18
CA VAL A 325 -2.62 -3.47 0.96
C VAL A 325 -1.16 -3.07 1.17
N LEU A 326 -0.45 -2.68 0.11
CA LEU A 326 0.95 -2.26 0.21
C LEU A 326 1.13 -1.04 1.12
N ARG A 327 0.21 -0.07 1.07
CA ARG A 327 0.25 1.10 1.96
C ARG A 327 0.15 0.70 3.43
N LYS A 328 -0.77 -0.20 3.79
CA LYS A 328 -0.89 -0.74 5.15
C LYS A 328 0.36 -1.50 5.59
N LEU A 329 0.96 -2.28 4.69
CA LEU A 329 2.20 -3.01 4.96
C LEU A 329 3.40 -2.06 5.09
N LYS A 330 3.43 -0.99 4.29
CA LYS A 330 4.45 0.07 4.37
C LYS A 330 4.43 0.77 5.72
N GLU A 331 3.25 1.10 6.25
CA GLU A 331 3.08 1.72 7.58
C GLU A 331 3.64 0.84 8.71
N ARG A 332 3.75 -0.47 8.48
CA ARG A 332 4.37 -1.45 9.39
C ARG A 332 5.83 -1.80 9.02
N GLU A 333 6.41 -1.12 8.04
CA GLU A 333 7.76 -1.37 7.53
C GLU A 333 7.94 -2.80 6.98
N MET A 334 6.88 -3.37 6.40
CA MET A 334 6.82 -4.76 5.89
C MET A 334 6.92 -4.87 4.36
N VAL A 335 7.25 -3.77 3.67
CA VAL A 335 7.45 -3.76 2.21
C VAL A 335 8.92 -3.53 1.89
N LEU A 336 9.49 -4.44 1.11
CA LEU A 336 10.91 -4.45 0.76
C LEU A 336 11.07 -4.54 -0.76
N SER A 337 12.19 -4.01 -1.27
CA SER A 337 12.61 -4.28 -2.65
C SER A 337 14.09 -4.65 -2.69
N VAL A 338 14.45 -5.59 -3.55
CA VAL A 338 15.81 -6.10 -3.71
C VAL A 338 16.12 -6.38 -5.18
N ASN A 339 17.40 -6.30 -5.56
CA ASN A 339 17.84 -6.85 -6.84
C ASN A 339 18.03 -8.37 -6.70
N THR A 340 19.14 -8.80 -6.07
CA THR A 340 19.51 -10.22 -5.94
C THR A 340 19.74 -10.68 -4.50
N LYS A 341 19.82 -9.74 -3.56
CA LYS A 341 20.04 -9.99 -2.12
C LYS A 341 19.53 -8.80 -1.32
N PHE A 342 19.23 -9.03 -0.05
CA PHE A 342 18.96 -7.95 0.90
C PHE A 342 20.22 -7.12 1.15
N HIS A 343 20.03 -5.82 1.33
CA HIS A 343 21.06 -4.95 1.90
C HIS A 343 21.24 -5.24 3.39
N PRO A 344 22.44 -4.96 3.96
CA PRO A 344 22.70 -5.19 5.39
C PRO A 344 21.65 -4.55 6.32
N HIS A 345 21.19 -3.33 6.03
CA HIS A 345 20.18 -2.66 6.84
C HIS A 345 18.80 -3.34 6.75
N GLN A 346 18.42 -3.86 5.58
CA GLN A 346 17.19 -4.65 5.40
C GLN A 346 17.27 -5.97 6.19
N VAL A 347 18.44 -6.63 6.21
CA VAL A 347 18.66 -7.83 7.02
C VAL A 347 18.50 -7.51 8.51
N SER A 348 19.16 -6.45 9.00
CA SER A 348 19.03 -6.02 10.40
C SER A 348 17.58 -5.65 10.78
N HIS A 349 16.86 -4.97 9.88
CA HIS A 349 15.45 -4.64 10.04
C HIS A 349 14.59 -5.90 10.17
N MET A 350 14.71 -6.83 9.22
CA MET A 350 13.95 -8.09 9.24
C MET A 350 14.28 -8.93 10.47
N GLU A 351 15.56 -9.02 10.88
CA GLU A 351 15.95 -9.70 12.12
C GLU A 351 15.28 -9.07 13.36
N SER A 352 15.21 -7.74 13.42
CA SER A 352 14.51 -7.02 14.49
C SER A 352 13.01 -7.30 14.51
N CYS A 353 12.36 -7.27 13.35
CA CYS A 353 10.94 -7.61 13.22
C CYS A 353 10.66 -9.06 13.60
N CYS A 354 11.49 -10.01 13.15
CA CYS A 354 11.36 -11.42 13.52
C CYS A 354 11.43 -11.60 15.04
N LYS A 355 12.38 -10.93 15.72
CA LYS A 355 12.48 -10.97 17.18
C LYS A 355 11.19 -10.48 17.83
N LYS A 356 10.63 -9.34 17.42
CA LYS A 356 9.35 -8.85 17.97
C LYS A 356 8.22 -9.86 17.77
N ILE A 357 8.05 -10.33 16.53
CA ILE A 357 6.97 -11.26 16.15
C ILE A 357 7.02 -12.56 16.96
N PHE A 358 8.22 -13.09 17.23
CA PHE A 358 8.38 -14.37 17.91
C PHE A 358 8.59 -14.26 19.43
N CYS A 359 9.06 -13.12 19.94
CA CYS A 359 9.22 -12.89 21.38
C CYS A 359 7.92 -12.43 22.05
N ASP A 360 7.02 -11.71 21.37
CA ASP A 360 5.75 -11.25 21.96
C ASP A 360 4.76 -12.39 22.29
N MET A 361 5.12 -13.66 22.02
CA MET A 361 4.30 -14.85 22.25
C MET A 361 4.96 -15.94 23.12
N MET A 362 6.20 -15.73 23.58
CA MET A 362 6.84 -16.55 24.63
C MET A 362 6.71 -15.84 25.97
#